data_AF-J3PGC4-F1
#
_entry.id   AF-J3PGC4-F1
#
_cell.length_a   1.000
_cell.length_b   1.000
_cell.length_c   1.000
_cell.angle_alpha   90.00
_cell.angle_beta   90.00
_cell.angle_gamma   90.00
#
_symmetry.space_group_name_H-M   'P 1'
#
loop_
_entity.id
_entity.type
_entity.pdbx_description
1 polymer ?
#
loop_
_entity_poly.entity_id
_entity_poly.type
_entity_poly.pdbx_seq_one_letter_code
_entity_poly.pdbx_strand_id
1 'polypeptide(L)'
;MSRLFPHADYAEDQPLHRTILATHVAARAATTGTLAGAAVLSARALLPKRAATPTTKTPAPAATAAALRLLRASGSGVAWATALAGLYLGASMARWEPIEYLETDDWTVAGTAAGVAAATAVASSGGGGVRAGVRLLGWRGLLGAAGSGSVVGMVGYLGWRYGVKKGQREAVAL
;
A
#
# COMPACT_ATOMS: atom_id res chain seq x y z
N MET A 1 10.53 10.22 -14.09
CA MET A 1 10.64 8.89 -14.75
C MET A 1 11.12 7.86 -13.73
N SER A 2 10.59 6.63 -13.80
CA SER A 2 10.95 5.55 -12.86
C SER A 2 12.34 5.00 -13.14
N ARG A 3 13.12 4.72 -12.08
CA ARG A 3 14.50 4.21 -12.19
C ARG A 3 14.65 2.70 -11.98
N LEU A 4 13.55 2.01 -11.71
CA LEU A 4 13.57 0.62 -11.23
C LEU A 4 13.65 -0.42 -12.36
N PHE A 5 13.29 -0.06 -13.60
CA PHE A 5 13.30 -0.97 -14.75
C PHE A 5 13.93 -0.32 -15.98
N PRO A 6 14.72 -1.08 -16.78
CA PRO A 6 15.26 -0.58 -18.04
C PRO A 6 14.11 -0.18 -18.98
N HIS A 7 14.25 0.98 -19.62
CA HIS A 7 13.30 1.50 -20.60
C HIS A 7 13.83 1.26 -22.02
N ALA A 8 12.94 0.84 -22.89
CA ALA A 8 13.16 0.88 -24.33
C ALA A 8 12.57 2.18 -24.88
N ASP A 9 13.09 2.64 -26.02
CA ASP A 9 12.62 3.87 -26.69
C ASP A 9 11.18 3.74 -27.21
N TYR A 10 10.73 2.51 -27.45
CA TYR A 10 9.37 2.16 -27.84
C TYR A 10 8.71 1.28 -26.79
N ALA A 11 7.41 1.52 -26.53
CA ALA A 11 6.63 0.74 -25.57
C ALA A 11 6.54 -0.75 -25.93
N GLU A 12 6.61 -1.08 -27.22
CA GLU A 12 6.58 -2.44 -27.76
C GLU A 12 7.83 -3.25 -27.38
N ASP A 13 8.96 -2.56 -27.28
CA ASP A 13 10.27 -3.14 -26.98
C ASP A 13 10.56 -3.21 -25.48
N GLN A 14 9.60 -2.80 -24.63
CA GLN A 14 9.85 -2.66 -23.21
C GLN A 14 10.14 -4.02 -22.56
N PRO A 15 11.40 -4.26 -22.12
CA PRO A 15 11.74 -5.49 -21.45
C PRO A 15 10.94 -5.57 -20.15
N LEU A 16 10.48 -6.78 -19.80
CA LEU A 16 9.74 -7.04 -18.55
C LEU A 16 8.35 -6.35 -18.45
N HIS A 17 7.70 -6.00 -19.56
CA HIS A 17 6.36 -5.38 -19.58
C HIS A 17 5.34 -6.07 -18.66
N ARG A 18 5.39 -7.41 -18.55
CA ARG A 18 4.51 -8.19 -17.66
C ARG A 18 4.76 -7.92 -16.18
N THR A 19 6.04 -7.87 -15.80
CA THR A 19 6.47 -7.60 -14.42
C THR A 19 6.14 -6.17 -14.02
N ILE A 20 6.41 -5.24 -14.93
CA ILE A 20 6.03 -3.83 -14.85
C ILE A 20 4.51 -3.73 -14.62
N LEU A 21 3.69 -4.34 -15.47
CA LEU A 21 2.24 -4.31 -15.31
C LEU A 21 1.77 -4.96 -13.99
N ALA A 22 2.32 -6.12 -13.65
CA ALA A 22 1.96 -6.81 -12.42
C ALA A 22 2.31 -5.98 -11.16
N THR A 23 3.48 -5.34 -11.14
CA THR A 23 3.91 -4.48 -10.03
C THR A 23 3.08 -3.21 -9.93
N HIS A 24 2.77 -2.58 -11.06
CA HIS A 24 1.85 -1.44 -11.11
C HIS A 24 0.48 -1.80 -10.53
N VAL A 25 -0.14 -2.87 -11.04
CA VAL A 25 -1.45 -3.34 -10.58
C VAL A 25 -1.40 -3.71 -9.09
N ALA A 26 -0.34 -4.37 -8.63
CA ALA A 26 -0.17 -4.70 -7.22
C ALA A 26 -0.07 -3.45 -6.34
N ALA A 27 0.70 -2.42 -6.75
CA ALA A 27 0.83 -1.17 -6.01
C ALA A 27 -0.50 -0.40 -5.94
N ARG A 28 -1.24 -0.36 -7.05
CA ARG A 28 -2.58 0.27 -7.09
C ARG A 28 -3.59 -0.51 -6.26
N ALA A 29 -3.58 -1.84 -6.34
CA ALA A 29 -4.44 -2.70 -5.51
C ALA A 29 -4.13 -2.53 -4.02
N ALA A 30 -2.86 -2.43 -3.63
CA ALA A 30 -2.48 -2.18 -2.24
C ALA A 30 -2.98 -0.82 -1.74
N THR A 31 -2.87 0.23 -2.56
CA THR A 31 -3.36 1.57 -2.24
C THR A 31 -4.89 1.57 -2.08
N THR A 32 -5.61 1.08 -3.09
CA THR A 32 -7.08 1.02 -3.10
C THR A 32 -7.62 0.14 -1.98
N GLY A 33 -7.02 -1.04 -1.78
CA GLY A 33 -7.40 -1.97 -0.73
C GLY A 33 -7.20 -1.39 0.67
N THR A 34 -6.13 -0.64 0.89
CA THR A 34 -5.89 0.06 2.17
C THR A 34 -7.01 1.06 2.48
N LEU A 35 -7.36 1.89 1.50
CA LEU A 35 -8.41 2.90 1.64
C LEU A 35 -9.77 2.24 1.86
N ALA A 36 -10.10 1.20 1.11
CA ALA A 36 -11.34 0.45 1.28
C ALA A 36 -11.43 -0.21 2.67
N GLY A 37 -10.36 -0.86 3.13
CA GLY A 37 -10.31 -1.47 4.46
C GLY A 37 -10.46 -0.45 5.58
N ALA A 38 -9.81 0.71 5.46
CA ALA A 38 -9.96 1.83 6.40
C ALA A 38 -11.39 2.37 6.39
N ALA A 39 -11.98 2.61 5.21
CA ALA A 39 -13.35 3.10 5.07
C ALA A 39 -14.37 2.14 5.70
N VAL A 40 -14.24 0.83 5.49
CA VAL A 40 -15.11 -0.18 6.10
C VAL A 40 -14.99 -0.18 7.63
N LEU A 41 -13.77 -0.05 8.17
CA LEU A 41 -13.59 0.05 9.63
C LEU A 41 -14.23 1.31 10.20
N SER A 42 -14.04 2.46 9.54
CA SER A 42 -14.64 3.74 9.93
C SER A 42 -16.17 3.68 9.89
N ALA A 43 -16.74 3.12 8.81
CA ALA A 43 -18.18 2.93 8.69
C ALA A 43 -18.74 2.04 9.81
N ARG A 44 -18.04 0.96 10.16
CA ARG A 44 -18.43 0.08 11.29
C ARG A 44 -18.35 0.77 12.65
N ALA A 45 -17.44 1.73 12.83
CA ALA A 45 -17.32 2.49 14.06
C ALA A 45 -18.51 3.45 14.29
N LEU A 46 -19.19 3.86 13.21
CA LEU A 46 -20.39 4.71 13.25
C LEU A 46 -21.68 3.92 13.50
N LEU A 47 -21.65 2.58 13.40
CA LEU A 47 -22.82 1.74 13.70
C LEU A 47 -23.04 1.65 15.22
N PRO A 48 -24.31 1.70 15.69
CA PRO A 48 -24.61 1.56 17.11
C PRO A 48 -24.15 0.19 17.61
N LYS A 49 -23.24 0.20 18.59
CA LYS A 49 -22.70 -1.03 19.18
C LYS A 49 -23.78 -1.68 20.05
N ARG A 50 -24.16 -2.92 19.74
CA ARG A 50 -24.75 -3.80 20.77
C ARG A 50 -23.70 -3.98 21.87
N ALA A 51 -24.08 -3.77 23.13
CA ALA A 51 -23.18 -3.82 24.27
C ALA A 51 -22.36 -5.11 24.27
N ALA A 52 -21.08 -5.00 23.93
CA ALA A 52 -20.15 -6.12 23.99
C ALA A 52 -19.54 -6.14 25.39
N THR A 53 -19.64 -7.29 26.05
CA THR A 53 -19.09 -7.55 27.38
C THR A 53 -17.59 -7.23 27.42
N PRO A 54 -17.11 -6.40 28.36
CA PRO A 54 -15.71 -6.02 28.40
C PRO A 54 -14.86 -7.26 28.72
N THR A 55 -14.02 -7.66 27.77
CA THR A 55 -13.01 -8.70 28.00
C THR A 55 -11.77 -8.04 28.58
N THR A 56 -11.46 -8.43 29.82
CA THR A 56 -10.27 -8.10 30.58
C THR A 56 -9.03 -8.72 29.93
N LYS A 57 -8.50 -8.11 28.88
CA LYS A 57 -7.12 -8.34 28.44
C LYS A 57 -6.37 -7.02 28.41
N THR A 58 -5.23 -7.05 29.09
CA THR A 58 -4.27 -5.98 29.38
C THR A 58 -4.20 -4.92 28.27
N PRO A 59 -4.32 -3.63 28.61
CA PRO A 59 -4.40 -2.60 27.59
C PRO A 59 -3.02 -2.40 26.99
N ALA A 60 -2.85 -2.83 25.73
CA ALA A 60 -2.00 -2.02 24.85
C ALA A 60 -2.54 -0.59 24.93
N PRO A 61 -1.69 0.45 24.87
CA PRO A 61 -2.15 1.84 24.85
C PRO A 61 -3.29 1.95 23.84
N ALA A 62 -4.40 2.63 24.19
CA ALA A 62 -5.60 2.65 23.34
C ALA A 62 -5.28 3.06 21.89
N ALA A 63 -4.29 3.95 21.72
CA ALA A 63 -3.73 4.34 20.43
C ALA A 63 -3.08 3.17 19.66
N THR A 64 -2.24 2.35 20.30
CA THR A 64 -1.61 1.16 19.70
C THR A 64 -2.65 0.12 19.29
N ALA A 65 -3.68 -0.09 20.12
CA ALA A 65 -4.77 -1.01 19.80
C ALA A 65 -5.61 -0.53 18.61
N ALA A 66 -5.89 0.77 18.53
CA ALA A 66 -6.59 1.38 17.40
C ALA A 66 -5.76 1.30 16.11
N ALA A 67 -4.46 1.64 16.17
CA ALA A 67 -3.55 1.54 15.04
C ALA A 67 -3.45 0.10 14.50
N LEU A 68 -3.30 -0.90 15.38
CA LEU A 68 -3.28 -2.30 14.97
C LEU A 68 -4.61 -2.76 14.34
N ARG A 69 -5.76 -2.28 14.84
CA ARG A 69 -7.06 -2.55 14.22
C ARG A 69 -7.17 -1.94 12.83
N LEU A 70 -6.72 -0.69 12.66
CA LEU A 70 -6.68 -0.02 11.37
C LEU A 70 -5.78 -0.77 10.39
N LEU A 71 -4.53 -1.07 10.78
CA LEU A 71 -3.60 -1.82 9.93
C LEU A 71 -4.18 -3.17 9.53
N ARG A 72 -4.79 -3.93 10.45
CA ARG A 72 -5.40 -5.21 10.10
C ARG A 72 -6.60 -5.05 9.17
N ALA A 73 -7.43 -4.02 9.33
CA ALA A 73 -8.55 -3.74 8.43
C ALA A 73 -8.04 -3.36 7.03
N SER A 74 -7.09 -2.43 6.95
CA SER A 74 -6.42 -2.05 5.71
C SER A 74 -5.75 -3.24 5.02
N GLY A 75 -5.00 -4.06 5.75
CA GLY A 75 -4.38 -5.26 5.17
C GLY A 75 -5.36 -6.32 4.68
N SER A 76 -6.57 -6.35 5.25
CA SER A 76 -7.67 -7.19 4.73
C SER A 76 -8.16 -6.66 3.39
N GLY A 77 -8.32 -5.34 3.29
CA GLY A 77 -8.72 -4.69 2.05
C GLY A 77 -7.65 -4.82 0.97
N VAL A 78 -6.36 -4.71 1.33
CA VAL A 78 -5.22 -5.00 0.43
C VAL A 78 -5.33 -6.42 -0.11
N ALA A 79 -5.49 -7.43 0.75
CA ALA A 79 -5.58 -8.82 0.31
C ALA A 79 -6.73 -9.06 -0.68
N TRP A 80 -7.91 -8.49 -0.41
CA TRP A 80 -9.06 -8.58 -1.33
C TRP A 80 -8.82 -7.84 -2.64
N ALA A 81 -8.32 -6.61 -2.58
CA ALA A 81 -8.04 -5.82 -3.76
C ALA A 81 -6.99 -6.49 -4.65
N THR A 82 -5.91 -7.02 -4.07
CA THR A 82 -4.87 -7.75 -4.81
C THR A 82 -5.41 -9.04 -5.41
N ALA A 83 -6.26 -9.79 -4.69
CA ALA A 83 -6.89 -10.99 -5.23
C ALA A 83 -7.78 -10.68 -6.44
N LEU A 84 -8.65 -9.66 -6.33
CA LEU A 84 -9.52 -9.24 -7.43
C LEU A 84 -8.72 -8.69 -8.62
N ALA A 85 -7.70 -7.86 -8.34
CA ALA A 85 -6.84 -7.31 -9.36
C ALA A 85 -6.03 -8.40 -10.08
N GLY A 86 -5.57 -9.44 -9.36
CA GLY A 86 -4.88 -10.58 -9.96
C GLY A 86 -5.78 -11.38 -10.89
N LEU A 87 -7.04 -11.63 -10.50
CA LEU A 87 -8.03 -12.29 -11.36
C LEU A 87 -8.31 -11.46 -12.62
N TYR A 88 -8.48 -10.15 -12.46
CA TYR A 88 -8.69 -9.23 -13.59
C TYR A 88 -7.47 -9.19 -14.51
N LEU A 89 -6.26 -9.07 -13.94
CA LEU A 89 -5.02 -9.03 -14.70
C LEU A 89 -4.80 -10.33 -15.49
N GLY A 90 -5.06 -11.49 -14.87
CA GLY A 90 -5.00 -12.78 -15.58
C GLY A 90 -5.96 -12.84 -16.78
N ALA A 91 -7.13 -12.22 -16.68
CA ALA A 91 -8.08 -12.13 -17.78
C ALA A 91 -7.70 -11.07 -18.83
N SER A 92 -7.10 -9.95 -18.42
CA SER A 92 -6.77 -8.83 -19.32
C SER A 92 -5.44 -8.98 -20.05
N MET A 93 -4.50 -9.76 -19.52
CA MET A 93 -3.24 -10.09 -20.23
C MET A 93 -3.46 -10.81 -21.57
N ALA A 94 -4.66 -11.32 -21.84
CA ALA A 94 -5.04 -11.84 -23.15
C ALA A 94 -5.23 -10.76 -24.23
N ARG A 95 -5.32 -9.47 -23.87
CA ARG A 95 -5.78 -8.39 -24.77
C ARG A 95 -4.78 -7.27 -25.09
N TRP A 96 -3.50 -7.42 -24.70
CA TRP A 96 -2.37 -6.52 -25.03
C TRP A 96 -2.72 -5.02 -25.11
N GLU A 97 -2.52 -4.29 -24.01
CA GLU A 97 -2.52 -2.82 -24.04
C GLU A 97 -1.13 -2.29 -23.62
N PRO A 98 -0.53 -1.36 -24.38
CA PRO A 98 0.73 -0.72 -24.01
C PRO A 98 0.52 0.24 -22.84
N ILE A 99 1.48 0.27 -21.90
CA ILE A 99 1.34 1.02 -20.65
C ILE A 99 2.62 1.79 -20.37
N GLU A 100 2.47 3.09 -20.08
CA GLU A 100 3.56 3.93 -19.59
C GLU A 100 3.70 3.79 -18.07
N TYR A 101 4.93 3.53 -17.62
CA TYR A 101 5.24 3.44 -16.20
C TYR A 101 5.28 4.84 -15.56
N LEU A 102 4.52 5.05 -14.48
CA LEU A 102 4.40 6.35 -13.84
C LEU A 102 5.41 6.52 -12.70
N GLU A 103 6.02 7.72 -12.61
CA GLU A 103 6.87 8.14 -11.48
C GLU A 103 6.19 8.00 -10.11
N THR A 104 4.85 8.02 -10.10
CA THR A 104 4.03 7.72 -8.92
C THR A 104 4.35 6.33 -8.32
N ASP A 105 4.71 5.34 -9.14
CA ASP A 105 4.95 3.97 -8.69
C ASP A 105 6.20 3.88 -7.80
N ASP A 106 7.28 4.59 -8.15
CA ASP A 106 8.50 4.64 -7.34
C ASP A 106 8.22 5.17 -5.93
N TRP A 107 7.43 6.24 -5.82
CA TRP A 107 7.03 6.81 -4.54
C TRP A 107 6.16 5.86 -3.73
N THR A 108 5.24 5.13 -4.39
CA THR A 108 4.41 4.14 -3.70
C THR A 108 5.21 2.93 -3.22
N VAL A 109 6.20 2.46 -3.98
CA VAL A 109 7.09 1.36 -3.58
C VAL A 109 7.98 1.78 -2.41
N ALA A 110 8.59 2.97 -2.49
CA ALA A 110 9.38 3.53 -1.39
C ALA A 110 8.53 3.72 -0.13
N GLY A 111 7.32 4.27 -0.29
CA GLY A 111 6.35 4.43 0.78
C GLY A 111 5.97 3.08 1.41
N THR A 112 5.74 2.05 0.60
CA THR A 112 5.44 0.68 1.05
C THR A 112 6.53 0.13 1.95
N ALA A 113 7.80 0.22 1.51
CA ALA A 113 8.95 -0.24 2.28
C ALA A 113 9.09 0.54 3.59
N ALA A 114 8.96 1.87 3.54
CA ALA A 114 9.01 2.74 4.72
C ALA A 114 7.89 2.42 5.71
N GLY A 115 6.67 2.17 5.22
CA GLY A 115 5.51 1.80 6.04
C GLY A 115 5.72 0.49 6.80
N VAL A 116 6.23 -0.55 6.13
CA VAL A 116 6.57 -1.83 6.79
C VAL A 116 7.67 -1.65 7.82
N ALA A 117 8.73 -0.93 7.47
CA ALA A 117 9.85 -0.68 8.38
C ALA A 117 9.39 0.08 9.64
N ALA A 118 8.63 1.15 9.47
CA ALA A 118 8.09 1.96 10.57
C ALA A 118 7.14 1.15 11.46
N ALA A 119 6.19 0.41 10.88
CA ALA A 119 5.26 -0.41 11.66
C ALA A 119 5.99 -1.50 12.45
N THR A 120 7.00 -2.13 11.85
CA THR A 120 7.80 -3.17 12.51
C THR A 120 8.64 -2.59 13.64
N ALA A 121 9.28 -1.43 13.41
CA ALA A 121 10.05 -0.72 14.43
C ALA A 121 9.17 -0.36 15.64
N VAL A 122 8.00 0.25 15.40
CA VAL A 122 7.03 0.60 16.44
C VAL A 122 6.51 -0.63 17.17
N ALA A 123 6.21 -1.71 16.46
CA ALA A 123 5.76 -2.95 17.08
C ALA A 123 6.87 -3.66 17.89
N SER A 124 8.14 -3.41 17.57
CA SER A 124 9.30 -4.01 18.24
C SER A 124 9.83 -3.23 19.44
N SER A 125 9.36 -1.99 19.66
CA SER A 125 9.87 -1.12 20.73
C SER A 125 9.53 -1.60 22.15
N GLY A 126 8.61 -2.56 22.29
CA GLY A 126 8.25 -3.19 23.57
C GLY A 126 9.25 -4.22 24.11
N GLY A 127 10.52 -4.19 23.69
CA GLY A 127 11.59 -5.06 24.22
C GLY A 127 11.65 -6.49 23.65
N GLY A 128 10.69 -6.90 22.82
CA GLY A 128 10.66 -8.24 22.21
C GLY A 128 11.42 -8.38 20.88
N GLY A 129 12.01 -7.29 20.37
CA GLY A 129 12.72 -7.25 19.10
C GLY A 129 11.83 -7.40 17.86
N VAL A 130 12.46 -7.41 16.68
CA VAL A 130 11.78 -7.42 15.36
C VAL A 130 10.82 -8.61 15.22
N ARG A 131 11.22 -9.80 15.67
CA ARG A 131 10.40 -11.01 15.58
C ARG A 131 9.09 -10.90 16.37
N ALA A 132 9.13 -10.31 17.56
CA ALA A 132 7.93 -10.07 18.35
C ALA A 132 7.04 -9.01 17.68
N GLY A 133 7.64 -7.94 17.14
CA GLY A 133 6.91 -6.92 16.39
C GLY A 133 6.19 -7.47 15.16
N VAL A 134 6.86 -8.30 14.36
CA VAL A 134 6.28 -9.02 13.21
C VAL A 134 5.14 -9.94 13.65
N ARG A 135 5.31 -10.68 14.76
CA ARG A 135 4.27 -11.56 15.30
C ARG A 135 3.05 -10.77 15.78
N LEU A 136 3.26 -9.60 16.39
CA LEU A 136 2.21 -8.71 16.86
C LEU A 136 1.39 -8.13 15.69
N LEU A 137 2.07 -7.67 14.64
CA LEU A 137 1.43 -7.18 13.42
C LEU A 137 0.64 -8.31 12.75
N GLY A 138 1.26 -9.48 12.64
CA GLY A 138 0.77 -10.58 11.81
C GLY A 138 0.73 -10.21 10.33
N TRP A 139 0.35 -11.16 9.47
CA TRP A 139 0.34 -10.93 8.03
C TRP A 139 -0.60 -9.78 7.61
N ARG A 140 -1.77 -9.63 8.27
CA ARG A 140 -2.70 -8.53 8.00
C ARG A 140 -2.13 -7.17 8.42
N GLY A 141 -1.43 -7.11 9.57
CA GLY A 141 -0.81 -5.86 10.02
C GLY A 141 0.33 -5.45 9.09
N LEU A 142 1.13 -6.40 8.61
CA LEU A 142 2.19 -6.16 7.63
C LEU A 142 1.64 -5.68 6.29
N LEU A 143 0.61 -6.33 5.75
CA LEU A 143 -0.04 -5.88 4.52
C LEU A 143 -0.69 -4.50 4.69
N GLY A 144 -1.29 -4.24 5.84
CA GLY A 144 -1.84 -2.92 6.17
C GLY A 144 -0.76 -1.85 6.24
N ALA A 145 0.40 -2.17 6.80
CA ALA A 145 1.53 -1.25 6.89
C ALA A 145 2.13 -0.96 5.51
N ALA A 146 2.30 -2.00 4.70
CA ALA A 146 2.70 -1.91 3.30
C ALA A 146 1.74 -1.00 2.51
N GLY A 147 0.44 -1.29 2.56
CA GLY A 147 -0.55 -0.52 1.82
C GLY A 147 -0.74 0.91 2.34
N SER A 148 -0.64 1.15 3.66
CA SER A 148 -0.65 2.51 4.24
C SER A 148 0.57 3.30 3.80
N GLY A 149 1.74 2.66 3.77
CA GLY A 149 2.96 3.23 3.22
C GLY A 149 2.80 3.61 1.75
N SER A 150 2.17 2.75 0.94
CA SER A 150 1.84 3.04 -0.47
C SER A 150 0.96 4.28 -0.61
N VAL A 151 -0.09 4.41 0.22
CA VAL A 151 -0.96 5.61 0.22
C VAL A 151 -0.15 6.87 0.55
N VAL A 152 0.71 6.83 1.57
CA VAL A 152 1.58 7.96 1.94
C VAL A 152 2.53 8.31 0.80
N GLY A 153 3.13 7.31 0.14
CA GLY A 153 3.97 7.49 -1.05
C GLY A 153 3.22 8.19 -2.18
N MET A 154 2.00 7.73 -2.49
CA MET A 154 1.14 8.35 -3.50
C MET A 154 0.82 9.81 -3.15
N VAL A 155 0.40 10.10 -1.92
CA VAL A 155 0.10 11.47 -1.47
C VAL A 155 1.35 12.34 -1.51
N GLY A 156 2.50 11.82 -1.10
CA GLY A 156 3.80 12.49 -1.19
C GLY A 156 4.15 12.86 -2.63
N TYR A 157 3.97 11.93 -3.57
CA TYR A 157 4.17 12.20 -4.99
C TYR A 157 3.21 13.30 -5.48
N LEU A 158 1.92 13.23 -5.15
CA LEU A 158 0.95 14.25 -5.55
C LEU A 158 1.33 15.64 -5.00
N GLY A 159 1.74 15.70 -3.73
CA GLY A 159 2.21 16.93 -3.09
C GLY A 159 3.47 17.49 -3.75
N TRP A 160 4.45 16.65 -4.05
CA TRP A 160 5.66 17.04 -4.77
C TRP A 160 5.36 17.52 -6.20
N ARG A 161 4.58 16.72 -6.94
CA ARG A 161 4.32 16.94 -8.36
C ARG A 161 3.48 18.18 -8.61
N TYR A 162 2.39 18.32 -7.86
CA TYR A 162 1.41 19.39 -8.07
C TYR A 162 1.63 20.59 -7.15
N GLY A 163 2.20 20.39 -5.95
CA GLY A 163 2.54 21.48 -5.03
C GLY A 163 3.88 22.13 -5.37
N VAL A 164 4.95 21.35 -5.39
CA VAL A 164 6.31 21.91 -5.56
C VAL A 164 6.64 22.15 -7.03
N LYS A 165 6.47 21.13 -7.89
CA LYS A 165 6.79 21.23 -9.33
C LYS A 165 5.68 21.89 -10.17
N LYS A 166 4.56 22.31 -9.56
CA LYS A 166 3.41 22.94 -10.25
C LYS A 166 2.95 22.20 -11.52
N GLY A 167 3.12 20.88 -11.58
CA GLY A 167 2.79 20.06 -12.75
C GLY A 167 3.78 20.12 -13.92
N GLN A 168 4.88 20.87 -13.84
CA GLN A 168 5.88 20.93 -14.93
C GLN A 168 6.66 19.61 -15.04
N ARG A 169 6.57 18.92 -16.19
CA ARG A 169 7.45 17.78 -16.48
C ARG A 169 8.81 18.35 -16.84
N GLU A 170 9.89 17.81 -16.29
CA GLU A 170 11.22 18.13 -16.81
C GLU A 170 11.22 17.71 -18.29
N ALA A 171 11.46 18.67 -19.18
CA ALA A 171 11.64 18.38 -20.59
C ALA A 171 12.88 17.49 -20.68
N VAL A 172 12.69 16.26 -21.17
CA VAL A 172 13.81 15.42 -21.59
C VAL A 172 14.38 16.12 -22.81
N ALA A 173 15.56 16.72 -22.67
CA ALA A 173 16.35 17.13 -23.82
C ALA A 173 16.70 15.84 -24.59
N LEU A 174 16.08 15.68 -25.75
CA LEU A 174 16.45 14.69 -26.76
C LEU A 174 17.86 14.97 -27.27
#